data_AF-A0A836HD70-F1
#
_entry.id   AF-A0A836HD70-F1
#
_cell.length_a   1.000
_cell.length_b   1.000
_cell.length_c   1.000
_cell.angle_alpha   90.00
_cell.angle_beta   90.00
_cell.angle_gamma   90.00
#
_symmetry.space_group_name_H-M   'P 1'
#
loop_
_entity.id
_entity.type
_entity.pdbx_description
1 polymer ?
#
loop_
_entity_poly.entity_id
_entity_poly.type
_entity_poly.pdbx_seq_one_letter_code
_entity_poly.pdbx_strand_id
1 'polypeptide(L)'
;MLPESALRRYGAQKQSRSFISAHASSMLMVALDATGLRYPSVSARGAACATAIAVHSSVLCASKRCEHTTTIVPPPERNPTANKQVDELMDSFTEACELITDARESVGSTYFADDMEDAETQTQDVLKRWDNLQADLEQQGAVEQLQNLRNTYELKIKQLKAELETVREAGGSG
;
A
#
# COMPACT_ATOMS: atom_id res chain seq x y z
N MET A 1 27.06 30.68 -50.35
CA MET A 1 26.49 29.33 -50.49
C MET A 1 25.17 29.30 -49.73
N LEU A 2 24.06 29.40 -50.45
CA LEU A 2 22.70 28.99 -50.04
C LEU A 2 22.49 27.53 -50.56
N PRO A 3 21.46 26.74 -50.17
CA PRO A 3 20.13 27.10 -49.63
C PRO A 3 19.77 26.20 -48.40
N GLU A 4 18.56 25.98 -47.87
CA GLU A 4 17.21 25.98 -48.43
C GLU A 4 16.20 25.89 -47.27
N SER A 5 15.34 26.90 -47.16
CA SER A 5 14.15 26.87 -46.32
C SER A 5 13.04 26.16 -47.11
N ALA A 6 12.71 24.92 -46.75
CA ALA A 6 11.57 24.20 -47.34
C ALA A 6 10.58 23.76 -46.26
N LEU A 7 9.65 24.67 -46.01
CA LEU A 7 8.36 24.48 -45.38
C LEU A 7 7.56 23.41 -46.15
N ARG A 8 7.31 22.22 -45.58
CA ARG A 8 6.13 21.41 -45.96
C ARG A 8 5.48 20.77 -44.74
N ARG A 9 4.33 21.35 -44.43
CA ARG A 9 3.26 20.83 -43.59
C ARG A 9 2.72 19.53 -44.18
N TYR A 10 2.68 18.48 -43.37
CA TYR A 10 1.74 17.35 -43.45
C TYR A 10 1.44 17.02 -41.98
N GLY A 11 0.25 17.20 -41.41
CA GLY A 11 -1.06 17.04 -42.01
C GLY A 11 -1.51 15.58 -41.94
N ALA A 12 -1.43 14.93 -40.77
CA ALA A 12 -2.03 13.61 -40.53
C ALA A 12 -3.11 13.76 -39.45
N GLN A 13 -4.32 13.70 -39.97
CA GLN A 13 -5.61 13.96 -39.38
C GLN A 13 -5.99 12.83 -38.41
N LYS A 14 -6.35 13.21 -37.18
CA LYS A 14 -6.95 12.35 -36.16
C LYS A 14 -8.26 11.77 -36.72
N GLN A 15 -8.30 10.47 -37.01
CA GLN A 15 -9.58 9.77 -37.13
C GLN A 15 -10.02 9.33 -35.74
N SER A 16 -10.84 10.20 -35.16
CA SER A 16 -11.89 9.85 -34.20
C SER A 16 -12.69 8.65 -34.71
N ARG A 17 -12.75 7.59 -33.91
CA ARG A 17 -13.84 6.62 -33.93
C ARG A 17 -14.44 6.56 -32.52
N SER A 18 -15.25 7.56 -32.21
CA SER A 18 -16.31 7.46 -31.23
C SER A 18 -17.50 6.81 -31.92
N PHE A 19 -17.95 5.62 -31.51
CA PHE A 19 -19.34 5.19 -31.72
C PHE A 19 -19.73 4.06 -30.74
N ILE A 20 -20.66 4.43 -29.84
CA ILE A 20 -21.84 3.66 -29.38
C ILE A 20 -21.53 2.42 -28.52
N SER A 21 -21.56 2.50 -27.18
CA SER A 21 -22.75 2.59 -26.30
C SER A 21 -23.90 1.65 -26.68
N ALA A 22 -23.88 0.44 -26.14
CA ALA A 22 -25.10 -0.34 -25.94
C ALA A 22 -25.04 -0.97 -24.54
N HIS A 23 -25.60 -0.25 -23.58
CA HIS A 23 -26.06 -0.82 -22.31
C HIS A 23 -27.13 -1.88 -22.63
N ALA A 24 -26.85 -3.14 -22.32
CA ALA A 24 -27.88 -4.14 -22.10
C ALA A 24 -28.00 -4.34 -20.58
N SER A 25 -28.83 -3.50 -19.95
CA SER A 25 -29.36 -3.75 -18.61
C SER A 25 -30.16 -5.04 -18.63
N SER A 26 -29.60 -6.13 -18.11
CA SER A 26 -30.38 -7.31 -17.75
C SER A 26 -30.71 -7.23 -16.26
N MET A 27 -31.86 -6.62 -15.98
CA MET A 27 -32.48 -6.56 -14.68
C MET A 27 -33.10 -7.94 -14.40
N LEU A 28 -32.46 -8.76 -13.55
CA LEU A 28 -33.08 -9.96 -13.00
C LEU A 28 -33.32 -9.75 -11.51
N MET A 29 -34.53 -9.28 -11.18
CA MET A 29 -35.10 -9.40 -9.84
C MET A 29 -35.48 -10.85 -9.59
N VAL A 30 -34.89 -11.52 -8.59
CA VAL A 30 -35.56 -12.65 -7.92
C VAL A 30 -35.15 -12.73 -6.44
N ALA A 31 -36.19 -12.57 -5.60
CA ALA A 31 -36.42 -13.11 -4.27
C ALA A 31 -35.49 -12.75 -3.10
N LEU A 32 -35.95 -11.77 -2.31
CA LEU A 32 -35.81 -11.76 -0.86
C LEU A 32 -36.57 -12.97 -0.30
N ASP A 33 -35.88 -13.95 0.28
CA ASP A 33 -36.52 -14.96 1.12
C ASP A 33 -36.18 -14.69 2.58
N ALA A 34 -37.22 -14.33 3.32
CA ALA A 34 -37.19 -13.95 4.71
C ALA A 34 -37.12 -15.21 5.57
N THR A 35 -35.93 -15.56 6.05
CA THR A 35 -35.81 -16.62 7.07
C THR A 35 -35.49 -16.01 8.42
N GLY A 36 -36.56 -15.86 9.21
CA GLY A 36 -36.61 -16.35 10.59
C GLY A 36 -35.54 -15.88 11.59
N LEU A 37 -35.94 -14.90 12.39
CA LEU A 37 -35.53 -14.70 13.78
C LEU A 37 -35.10 -15.98 14.51
N ARG A 38 -33.92 -15.95 15.12
CA ARG A 38 -33.69 -16.53 16.46
C ARG A 38 -32.47 -15.89 17.10
N TYR A 39 -32.74 -14.90 17.95
CA TYR A 39 -31.82 -14.41 18.98
C TYR A 39 -31.54 -15.51 20.01
N PRO A 40 -30.29 -15.72 20.41
CA PRO A 40 -29.95 -16.13 21.76
C PRO A 40 -29.36 -14.93 22.52
N SER A 41 -30.17 -14.41 23.44
CA SER A 41 -29.71 -13.64 24.60
C SER A 41 -29.06 -14.61 25.59
N VAL A 42 -27.73 -14.55 25.81
CA VAL A 42 -27.13 -15.10 27.04
C VAL A 42 -25.88 -14.31 27.46
N SER A 43 -26.05 -13.64 28.60
CA SER A 43 -25.12 -13.51 29.73
C SER A 43 -23.80 -12.75 29.55
N ALA A 44 -23.83 -11.54 30.12
CA ALA A 44 -22.70 -10.91 30.76
C ALA A 44 -22.01 -11.86 31.75
N ARG A 45 -20.69 -11.97 31.65
CA ARG A 45 -19.79 -12.19 32.78
C ARG A 45 -18.52 -11.38 32.52
N GLY A 46 -18.46 -10.22 33.16
CA GLY A 46 -17.23 -9.46 33.27
C GLY A 46 -16.19 -10.29 34.03
N ALA A 47 -14.99 -10.36 33.47
CA ALA A 47 -13.78 -10.73 34.18
C ALA A 47 -12.80 -9.59 33.97
N ALA A 48 -12.82 -8.64 34.91
CA ALA A 48 -11.77 -7.64 35.05
C ALA A 48 -10.55 -8.34 35.65
N CYS A 49 -9.52 -8.59 34.84
CA CYS A 49 -8.20 -8.92 35.35
C CYS A 49 -7.41 -7.61 35.46
N ALA A 50 -7.33 -7.10 36.68
CA ALA A 50 -6.42 -6.05 37.07
C ALA A 50 -4.99 -6.61 37.09
N THR A 51 -4.14 -6.18 36.16
CA THR A 51 -2.72 -6.53 36.18
C THR A 51 -2.01 -5.60 37.16
N ALA A 52 -1.53 -6.17 38.26
CA ALA A 52 -0.77 -5.49 39.28
C ALA A 52 0.57 -4.97 38.70
N ILE A 53 0.82 -3.68 38.90
CA ILE A 53 2.11 -3.04 38.62
C ILE A 53 3.06 -3.43 39.75
N ALA A 54 3.92 -4.41 39.51
CA ALA A 54 5.00 -4.77 40.41
C ALA A 54 6.21 -3.86 40.12
N VAL A 55 6.34 -2.78 40.89
CA VAL A 55 7.53 -1.93 40.92
C VAL A 55 8.58 -2.63 41.78
N HIS A 56 9.49 -3.37 41.16
CA HIS A 56 10.70 -3.85 41.82
C HIS A 56 11.89 -2.98 41.40
N SER A 57 12.27 -2.14 42.37
CA SER A 57 13.53 -1.42 42.47
C SER A 57 14.71 -2.37 42.37
N SER A 58 15.74 -2.04 41.57
CA SER A 58 17.12 -2.51 41.79
C SER A 58 18.13 -1.64 41.04
N VAL A 59 18.89 -0.92 41.86
CA VAL A 59 20.14 -0.21 41.59
C VAL A 59 21.14 -1.13 40.90
N LEU A 60 21.73 -0.71 39.78
CA LEU A 60 22.98 -1.28 39.27
C LEU A 60 23.94 -0.18 38.79
N CYS A 61 24.92 0.06 39.66
CA CYS A 61 26.35 0.07 39.37
C CYS A 61 26.86 1.01 38.27
N ALA A 62 27.47 2.13 38.70
CA ALA A 62 28.45 2.86 37.93
C ALA A 62 29.68 1.97 37.64
N SER A 63 29.78 1.47 36.41
CA SER A 63 31.00 0.87 35.88
C SER A 63 31.71 1.82 34.93
N LYS A 64 33.02 1.91 35.15
CA LYS A 64 33.95 2.87 34.59
C LYS A 64 34.14 2.68 33.08
N ARG A 65 34.31 3.82 32.41
CA ARG A 65 35.09 4.09 31.19
C ARG A 65 35.96 2.90 30.74
N CYS A 66 35.64 2.36 29.57
CA CYS A 66 36.59 1.62 28.75
C CYS A 66 36.53 2.19 27.34
N GLU A 67 37.51 3.04 27.02
CA GLU A 67 37.75 3.53 25.68
C GLU A 67 38.42 2.40 24.89
N HIS A 68 37.61 1.61 24.21
CA HIS A 68 38.10 0.80 23.11
C HIS A 68 37.71 1.50 21.81
N THR A 69 38.67 2.26 21.31
CA THR A 69 38.79 2.62 19.89
C THR A 69 38.86 1.33 19.10
N THR A 70 37.71 0.75 18.83
CA THR A 70 37.52 -0.28 17.82
C THR A 70 37.18 0.48 16.56
N THR A 71 38.15 0.58 15.66
CA THR A 71 37.92 0.88 14.24
C THR A 71 36.95 -0.17 13.71
N ILE A 72 35.66 0.12 13.80
CA ILE A 72 34.60 -0.61 13.13
C ILE A 72 34.77 -0.22 11.65
N VAL A 73 35.48 -1.08 10.91
CA VAL A 73 35.20 -1.22 9.49
C VAL A 73 33.71 -1.58 9.42
N PRO A 74 32.83 -0.74 8.85
CA PRO A 74 31.44 -1.09 8.71
C PRO A 74 31.37 -2.44 7.97
N PRO A 75 30.65 -3.44 8.51
CA PRO A 75 30.41 -4.68 7.78
C PRO A 75 29.82 -4.31 6.43
N PRO A 76 30.23 -4.98 5.33
CA PRO A 76 29.60 -4.74 4.04
C PRO A 76 28.09 -4.90 4.20
N GLU A 77 27.34 -3.87 3.79
CA GLU A 77 25.87 -3.84 3.79
C GLU A 77 25.35 -5.20 3.33
N ARG A 78 24.88 -6.00 4.30
CA ARG A 78 24.24 -7.27 3.98
C ARG A 78 22.87 -6.89 3.46
N ASN A 79 22.64 -7.15 2.17
CA ASN A 79 21.31 -7.10 1.61
C ASN A 79 20.32 -7.79 2.57
N PRO A 80 19.21 -7.13 2.94
CA PRO A 80 18.19 -7.75 3.78
C PRO A 80 17.76 -9.08 3.14
N THR A 81 17.51 -10.09 3.97
CA THR A 81 17.01 -11.36 3.46
C THR A 81 15.63 -11.15 2.83
N ALA A 82 15.25 -11.97 1.85
CA ALA A 82 13.97 -11.84 1.15
C ALA A 82 12.77 -11.77 2.11
N ASN A 83 12.78 -12.54 3.21
CA ASN A 83 11.73 -12.46 4.23
C ASN A 83 11.67 -11.08 4.91
N LYS A 84 12.82 -10.49 5.24
CA LYS A 84 12.87 -9.14 5.83
C LYS A 84 12.35 -8.08 4.85
N GLN A 85 12.66 -8.22 3.56
CA GLN A 85 12.13 -7.33 2.53
C GLN A 85 10.59 -7.47 2.38
N VAL A 86 10.06 -8.69 2.51
CA VAL A 86 8.60 -8.94 2.53
C VAL A 86 7.96 -8.31 3.77
N ASP A 87 8.57 -8.46 4.95
CA ASP A 87 8.05 -7.84 6.18
C ASP A 87 8.00 -6.32 6.04
N GLU A 88 9.09 -5.70 5.58
CA GLU A 88 9.15 -4.26 5.33
C GLU A 88 8.12 -3.80 4.27
N LEU A 89 7.88 -4.61 3.23
CA LEU A 89 6.83 -4.34 2.25
C LEU A 89 5.44 -4.35 2.89
N MET A 90 5.17 -5.30 3.78
CA MET A 90 3.87 -5.43 4.45
C MET A 90 3.63 -4.34 5.49
N ASP A 91 4.67 -3.89 6.17
CA ASP A 91 4.61 -2.73 7.06
C ASP A 91 4.23 -1.47 6.25
N SER A 92 4.95 -1.19 5.16
CA SER A 92 4.64 -0.05 4.29
C SER A 92 3.25 -0.16 3.64
N PHE A 93 2.80 -1.38 3.30
CA PHE A 93 1.45 -1.63 2.77
C PHE A 93 0.36 -1.25 3.79
N THR A 94 0.55 -1.62 5.04
CA THR A 94 -0.39 -1.31 6.12
C THR A 94 -0.49 0.19 6.32
N GLU A 95 0.65 0.88 6.39
CA GLU A 95 0.72 2.34 6.47
C GLU A 95 0.02 3.02 5.27
N ALA A 96 0.21 2.51 4.06
CA ALA A 96 -0.50 3.04 2.88
C ALA A 96 -2.03 2.90 3.01
N CYS A 97 -2.52 1.79 3.56
CA CYS A 97 -3.96 1.57 3.75
C CYS A 97 -4.56 2.52 4.81
N GLU A 98 -3.79 2.83 5.85
CA GLU A 98 -4.16 3.82 6.88
C GLU A 98 -4.26 5.21 6.24
N LEU A 99 -3.23 5.66 5.52
CA LEU A 99 -3.24 6.98 4.85
C LEU A 99 -4.35 7.12 3.79
N ILE A 100 -4.62 6.06 3.02
CA ILE A 100 -5.77 6.07 2.08
C ILE A 100 -7.10 6.20 2.83
N THR A 101 -7.21 5.61 4.02
CA THR A 101 -8.39 5.74 4.88
C THR A 101 -8.52 7.16 5.41
N ASP A 102 -7.44 7.77 5.87
CA ASP A 102 -7.42 9.16 6.33
C ASP A 102 -7.83 10.12 5.20
N ALA A 103 -7.24 9.96 4.01
CA ALA A 103 -7.61 10.73 2.82
C ALA A 103 -9.09 10.59 2.47
N ARG A 104 -9.64 9.37 2.57
CA ARG A 104 -11.08 9.10 2.33
C ARG A 104 -11.96 9.80 3.34
N GLU A 105 -11.59 9.83 4.61
CA GLU A 105 -12.34 10.50 5.68
C GLU A 105 -12.28 12.02 5.54
N SER A 106 -11.19 12.54 4.99
CA SER A 106 -10.98 13.97 4.75
C SER A 106 -11.62 14.52 3.48
N VAL A 107 -12.27 13.70 2.63
CA VAL A 107 -12.95 14.15 1.40
C VAL A 107 -13.93 15.30 1.68
N GLY A 108 -13.79 16.40 0.95
CA GLY A 108 -14.60 17.60 1.10
C GLY A 108 -14.15 18.54 2.24
N SER A 109 -13.09 18.19 2.96
CA SER A 109 -12.42 19.08 3.91
C SER A 109 -11.23 19.79 3.27
N THR A 110 -10.66 20.78 3.98
CA THR A 110 -9.41 21.44 3.58
C THR A 110 -8.18 20.54 3.70
N TYR A 111 -8.27 19.42 4.43
CA TYR A 111 -7.16 18.49 4.67
C TYR A 111 -7.04 17.41 3.58
N PHE A 112 -8.06 17.27 2.73
CA PHE A 112 -8.09 16.24 1.69
C PHE A 112 -6.84 16.25 0.81
N ALA A 113 -6.37 17.42 0.40
CA ALA A 113 -5.23 17.53 -0.52
C ALA A 113 -3.94 16.99 0.11
N ASP A 114 -3.68 17.33 1.37
CA ASP A 114 -2.48 16.91 2.09
C ASP A 114 -2.54 15.40 2.40
N ASP A 115 -3.68 14.92 2.93
CA ASP A 115 -3.85 13.49 3.24
C ASP A 115 -3.79 12.61 1.97
N MET A 116 -4.32 13.12 0.84
CA MET A 116 -4.22 12.44 -0.45
C MET A 116 -2.77 12.39 -0.96
N GLU A 117 -1.98 13.45 -0.79
CA GLU A 117 -0.56 13.47 -1.16
C GLU A 117 0.26 12.45 -0.36
N ASP A 118 0.03 12.36 0.95
CA ASP A 118 0.68 11.38 1.82
C ASP A 118 0.31 9.95 1.41
N ALA A 119 -0.98 9.69 1.15
CA ALA A 119 -1.46 8.40 0.66
C ALA A 119 -0.84 8.01 -0.70
N GLU A 120 -0.72 8.97 -1.62
CA GLU A 120 -0.08 8.77 -2.93
C GLU A 120 1.40 8.43 -2.77
N THR A 121 2.11 9.20 -1.94
CA THR A 121 3.54 9.03 -1.70
C THR A 121 3.83 7.66 -1.10
N GLN A 122 3.13 7.30 -0.03
CA GLN A 122 3.32 6.01 0.61
C GLN A 122 2.93 4.84 -0.31
N THR A 123 1.86 4.99 -1.10
CA THR A 123 1.48 3.96 -2.08
C THR A 123 2.58 3.78 -3.14
N GLN A 124 3.18 4.87 -3.66
CA GLN A 124 4.29 4.78 -4.60
C GLN A 124 5.50 4.06 -4.00
N ASP A 125 5.80 4.30 -2.73
CA ASP A 125 6.89 3.61 -2.04
C ASP A 125 6.63 2.10 -1.90
N VAL A 126 5.39 1.70 -1.60
CA VAL A 126 4.98 0.28 -1.60
C VAL A 126 5.19 -0.35 -2.97
N LEU A 127 4.79 0.32 -4.05
CA LEU A 127 4.95 -0.18 -5.42
C LEU A 127 6.42 -0.33 -5.80
N LYS A 128 7.25 0.64 -5.42
CA LYS A 128 8.69 0.60 -5.67
C LYS A 128 9.35 -0.56 -4.91
N ARG A 129 9.00 -0.77 -3.64
CA ARG A 129 9.49 -1.91 -2.85
C ARG A 129 9.05 -3.24 -3.46
N TRP A 130 7.81 -3.32 -3.92
CA TRP A 130 7.27 -4.49 -4.61
C TRP A 130 8.03 -4.83 -5.90
N ASP A 131 8.31 -3.83 -6.73
CA ASP A 131 9.05 -4.04 -7.98
C ASP A 131 10.51 -4.40 -7.72
N ASN A 132 11.17 -3.74 -6.75
CA ASN A 132 12.54 -4.05 -6.37
C ASN A 132 12.68 -5.47 -5.81
N LEU A 133 11.79 -5.90 -4.93
CA LEU A 133 11.81 -7.25 -4.35
C LEU A 133 11.68 -8.33 -5.44
N GLN A 134 10.80 -8.10 -6.43
CA GLN A 134 10.67 -9.02 -7.55
C GLN A 134 11.95 -9.05 -8.39
N ALA A 135 12.52 -7.89 -8.71
CA ALA A 135 13.76 -7.80 -9.47
C ALA A 135 14.94 -8.49 -8.76
N ASP A 136 15.05 -8.33 -7.43
CA ASP A 136 16.06 -8.98 -6.61
C ASP A 136 15.95 -10.51 -6.65
N LEU A 137 14.71 -11.04 -6.55
CA LEU A 137 14.46 -12.49 -6.63
C LEU A 137 14.70 -13.04 -8.04
N GLU A 138 14.36 -12.29 -9.08
CA GLU A 138 14.66 -12.63 -10.47
C GLU A 138 16.17 -12.70 -10.70
N GLN A 139 16.93 -11.72 -10.23
CA GLN A 139 18.38 -11.67 -10.35
C GLN A 139 19.07 -12.83 -9.61
N GLN A 140 18.49 -13.26 -8.48
CA GLN A 140 18.97 -14.42 -7.72
C GLN A 140 18.58 -15.77 -8.34
N GLY A 141 17.75 -15.79 -9.39
CA GLY A 141 17.24 -17.02 -10.00
C GLY A 141 16.25 -17.78 -9.09
N ALA A 142 15.67 -17.13 -8.10
CA ALA A 142 14.77 -17.72 -7.12
C ALA A 142 13.32 -17.84 -7.64
N VAL A 143 13.13 -18.56 -8.75
CA VAL A 143 11.87 -18.61 -9.52
C VAL A 143 10.67 -19.06 -8.67
N GLU A 144 10.85 -20.06 -7.81
CA GLU A 144 9.77 -20.55 -6.94
C GLU A 144 9.33 -19.51 -5.90
N GLN A 145 10.29 -18.80 -5.30
CA GLN A 145 10.01 -17.75 -4.30
C GLN A 145 9.31 -16.56 -4.96
N LEU A 146 9.79 -16.13 -6.13
CA LEU A 146 9.15 -15.08 -6.92
C LEU A 146 7.70 -15.43 -7.29
N GLN A 147 7.46 -16.66 -7.74
CA GLN A 147 6.12 -17.09 -8.09
C GLN A 147 5.20 -17.14 -6.86
N ASN A 148 5.69 -17.63 -5.73
CA ASN A 148 4.95 -17.64 -4.47
C ASN A 148 4.60 -16.21 -4.02
N LEU A 149 5.58 -15.31 -4.08
CA LEU A 149 5.43 -13.90 -3.75
C LEU A 149 4.33 -13.26 -4.61
N ARG A 150 4.40 -13.41 -5.94
CA ARG A 150 3.38 -12.91 -6.89
C ARG A 150 2.00 -13.45 -6.56
N ASN A 151 1.87 -14.76 -6.41
CA ASN A 151 0.59 -15.39 -6.09
C ASN A 151 -0.04 -14.85 -4.80
N THR A 152 0.79 -14.50 -3.82
CA THR A 152 0.32 -14.08 -2.49
C THR A 152 -0.06 -12.59 -2.45
N TYR A 153 0.72 -11.72 -3.11
CA TYR A 153 0.64 -10.28 -2.89
C TYR A 153 0.20 -9.47 -4.10
N GLU A 154 0.24 -10.01 -5.32
CA GLU A 154 -0.11 -9.25 -6.54
C GLU A 154 -1.53 -8.68 -6.47
N LEU A 155 -2.48 -9.47 -5.98
CA LEU A 155 -3.88 -9.02 -5.82
C LEU A 155 -3.98 -7.88 -4.79
N LYS A 156 -3.24 -7.94 -3.68
CA LYS A 156 -3.25 -6.89 -2.65
C LYS A 156 -2.69 -5.58 -3.20
N ILE A 157 -1.61 -5.64 -3.96
CA ILE A 157 -1.01 -4.47 -4.62
C ILE A 157 -1.99 -3.85 -5.63
N LYS A 158 -2.71 -4.68 -6.39
CA LYS A 158 -3.76 -4.20 -7.31
C LYS A 158 -4.92 -3.53 -6.56
N GLN A 159 -5.36 -4.13 -5.45
CA GLN A 159 -6.41 -3.57 -4.60
C GLN A 159 -6.00 -2.21 -4.03
N LEU A 160 -4.79 -2.09 -3.50
CA LEU A 160 -4.27 -0.82 -2.97
C LEU A 160 -4.33 0.32 -3.99
N LYS A 161 -3.91 0.06 -5.25
CA LYS A 161 -4.00 1.03 -6.34
C LYS A 161 -5.45 1.42 -6.64
N ALA A 162 -6.36 0.46 -6.65
CA ALA A 162 -7.77 0.71 -6.93
C ALA A 162 -8.43 1.54 -5.81
N GLU A 163 -8.07 1.28 -4.55
CA GLU A 163 -8.57 2.06 -3.41
C GLU A 163 -8.08 3.51 -3.46
N LEU A 164 -6.78 3.73 -3.73
CA LEU A 164 -6.21 5.07 -3.92
C LEU A 164 -6.94 5.83 -5.04
N GLU A 165 -7.17 5.20 -6.19
CA GLU A 165 -7.87 5.83 -7.31
C GLU A 165 -9.32 6.17 -6.96
N THR A 166 -10.01 5.28 -6.24
CA THR A 166 -11.40 5.52 -5.80
C THR A 166 -11.49 6.77 -4.93
N VAL A 167 -10.53 6.98 -4.01
CA VAL A 167 -10.49 8.16 -3.14
C VAL A 167 -10.14 9.43 -3.94
N ARG A 168 -9.21 9.32 -4.89
CA ARG A 168 -8.86 10.43 -5.80
C ARG A 168 -10.06 10.91 -6.61
N GLU A 169 -10.83 9.99 -7.19
CA GLU A 169 -12.06 10.31 -7.94
C GLU A 169 -13.12 11.00 -7.06
N ALA A 170 -13.25 10.55 -5.81
CA ALA A 170 -14.20 11.13 -4.86
C ALA A 170 -13.85 12.60 -4.51
N GLY A 171 -12.57 12.93 -4.38
CA GLY A 171 -12.12 14.29 -4.07
C GLY A 171 -12.10 15.26 -5.25
N GLY A 172 -11.97 14.77 -6.49
CA GLY A 172 -11.96 15.59 -7.71
C GLY A 172 -13.33 16.07 -8.20
N SER A 173 -14.40 15.70 -7.52
CA SER A 173 -15.79 16.01 -7.92
C SER A 173 -16.35 17.33 -7.34
N GLY A 174 -15.50 18.13 -6.68
CA GLY A 174 -15.85 19.37 -5.96
C GLY A 174 -15.70 20.66 -6.75
#